data_AF-A0A966UEZ5-F1
#
_entry.id   AF-A0A966UEZ5-F1
#
_cell.length_a   1.000
_cell.length_b   1.000
_cell.length_c   1.000
_cell.angle_alpha   90.00
_cell.angle_beta   90.00
_cell.angle_gamma   90.00
#
_symmetry.space_group_name_H-M   'P 1'
#
loop_
_entity.id
_entity.type
_entity.pdbx_description
1 polymer ?
#
loop_
_entity_poly.entity_id
_entity_poly.type
_entity_poly.pdbx_seq_one_letter_code
_entity_poly.pdbx_strand_id
1 'polypeptide(L)' 'VARSAWEVGLGVAGVTASPLPGPSGNVEYFLWLRRGSDELTRERAQAAIAQGPQ' A
#
# COMPACT_ATOMS: atom_id res chain seq x y z
N VAL A 1 4.67 1.29 7.46
CA VAL A 1 3.44 0.48 7.61
C VAL A 1 3.62 -0.95 7.10
N ALA A 2 3.81 -1.21 5.79
CA ALA A 2 3.91 -2.57 5.26
C ALA A 2 4.95 -3.47 5.96
N ARG A 3 6.18 -2.96 6.16
CA ARG A 3 7.24 -3.68 6.90
C ARG A 3 6.82 -4.00 8.35
N SER A 4 6.29 -3.02 9.06
CA SER A 4 5.82 -3.22 10.44
C SER A 4 4.65 -4.21 10.53
N ALA A 5 3.77 -4.25 9.53
CA ALA A 5 2.72 -5.25 9.42
C ALA A 5 3.29 -6.66 9.21
N TRP A 6 4.31 -6.77 8.36
CA TRP A 6 5.01 -8.03 8.11
C TRP A 6 5.69 -8.58 9.38
N GLU A 7 6.34 -7.72 10.15
CA GLU A 7 6.97 -8.06 11.44
C GLU A 7 5.98 -8.66 12.46
N VAL A 8 4.68 -8.35 12.36
CA VAL A 8 3.62 -8.91 13.21
C VAL A 8 2.79 -10.02 12.53
N GLY A 9 3.28 -10.54 11.39
CA GLY A 9 2.70 -11.68 10.67
C GLY A 9 1.52 -11.33 9.77
N LEU A 10 1.41 -10.09 9.30
CA LEU A 10 0.41 -9.65 8.31
C LEU A 10 1.09 -9.32 6.98
N GLY A 11 0.70 -10.01 5.92
CA GLY A 11 1.11 -9.67 4.54
C GLY A 11 0.15 -8.68 3.88
N VAL A 12 0.51 -8.24 2.68
CA VAL A 12 -0.27 -7.27 1.90
C VAL A 12 -1.02 -7.98 0.77
N ALA A 13 -2.32 -8.21 0.99
CA ALA A 13 -3.23 -8.80 0.02
C ALA A 13 -3.56 -7.83 -1.14
N GLY A 14 -3.50 -6.52 -0.90
CA GLY A 14 -3.74 -5.50 -1.92
C GLY A 14 -3.17 -4.14 -1.54
N VAL A 15 -2.83 -3.33 -2.54
CA VAL A 15 -2.35 -1.95 -2.38
C VAL A 15 -2.91 -1.11 -3.51
N THR A 16 -3.39 0.11 -3.21
CA THR A 16 -3.88 1.07 -4.21
C THR A 16 -3.72 2.50 -3.69
N ALA A 17 -3.61 3.47 -4.60
CA ALA A 17 -3.63 4.88 -4.26
C ALA A 17 -5.05 5.33 -3.91
N SER A 18 -5.18 6.26 -2.97
CA SER A 18 -6.43 6.97 -2.73
C SER A 18 -6.81 7.79 -3.97
N PRO A 19 -8.08 7.78 -4.41
CA PRO A 19 -8.52 8.62 -5.52
C PRO A 19 -8.59 10.11 -5.15
N LEU A 20 -8.54 10.44 -3.86
CA LEU A 20 -8.58 11.81 -3.35
C LEU A 20 -7.25 12.18 -2.72
N PRO A 21 -6.72 13.39 -2.98
CA PRO A 21 -5.54 13.88 -2.28
C PRO A 21 -5.88 14.15 -0.80
N GLY A 22 -4.89 13.96 0.07
CA GLY A 22 -5.00 14.35 1.47
C GLY A 22 -5.11 15.88 1.62
N PRO A 23 -5.39 16.39 2.83
CA PRO A 23 -5.66 17.81 3.07
C PRO A 23 -4.56 18.79 2.59
N SER A 24 -3.30 18.33 2.54
CA SER A 24 -2.15 19.11 2.08
C SER A 24 -1.65 18.71 0.69
N GLY A 25 -2.46 17.98 -0.09
CA GLY A 25 -2.09 17.50 -1.42
C GLY A 25 -1.23 16.23 -1.44
N ASN A 26 -1.06 15.56 -0.29
CA ASN A 26 -0.32 14.30 -0.23
C ASN A 26 -1.10 13.18 -0.94
N VAL A 27 -0.38 12.32 -1.67
CA VAL A 27 -0.95 11.06 -2.19
C VAL A 27 -0.95 10.03 -1.07
N GLU A 28 -2.13 9.52 -0.74
CA GLU A 28 -2.31 8.48 0.29
C GLU A 28 -2.51 7.10 -0.34
N TYR A 29 -2.20 6.03 0.39
CA TYR A 29 -2.31 4.65 -0.09
C TYR A 29 -3.08 3.77 0.88
N PHE A 30 -3.96 2.92 0.35
CA PHE A 30 -4.64 1.88 1.11
C PHE A 30 -3.87 0.57 1.02
N LEU A 31 -3.73 -0.11 2.15
CA LEU A 31 -3.15 -1.45 2.24
C LEU A 31 -4.19 -2.41 2.83
N TRP A 32 -4.49 -3.49 2.11
CA TRP A 32 -5.28 -4.59 2.64
C TRP A 32 -4.34 -5.61 3.31
N LEU A 33 -4.35 -5.63 4.64
CA LEU A 33 -3.50 -6.51 5.45
C LEU A 33 -4.22 -7.80 5.80
N ARG A 34 -3.54 -8.95 5.61
CA ARG A 34 -4.10 -10.28 5.89
C ARG A 34 -3.00 -11.27 6.28
N ARG A 35 -3.27 -12.12 7.27
CA ARG A 35 -2.37 -13.26 7.59
C ARG A 35 -2.30 -14.22 6.40
N GLY A 36 -1.12 -14.77 6.13
CA GLY A 36 -0.89 -15.70 5.01
C GLY A 36 -0.82 -15.05 3.62
N SER A 37 -0.88 -13.72 3.53
CA SER A 37 -0.49 -13.00 2.32
C SER A 37 1.03 -12.74 2.31
N ASP A 38 1.58 -12.47 1.14
CA ASP A 38 3.01 -12.18 0.97
C ASP A 38 3.39 -10.77 1.45
N GLU A 39 4.68 -10.57 1.71
CA GLU A 39 5.26 -9.24 1.93
C GLU A 39 5.05 -8.35 0.68
N LEU A 40 4.88 -7.04 0.91
CA LEU A 40 4.75 -6.09 -0.20
C LEU A 40 6.09 -5.95 -0.94
N THR A 41 6.12 -6.32 -2.23
CA THR A 41 7.29 -6.11 -3.07
C THR A 41 7.38 -4.68 -3.58
N ARG A 42 8.58 -4.27 -4.01
CA ARG A 42 8.82 -2.94 -4.60
C ARG A 42 8.01 -2.74 -5.89
N GLU A 43 7.90 -3.77 -6.71
CA GLU A 43 7.21 -3.73 -8.00
C GLU A 43 5.71 -3.49 -7.81
N ARG A 44 5.10 -4.16 -6.82
CA ARG A 44 3.69 -3.94 -6.46
C ARG A 44 3.46 -2.54 -5.90
N ALA A 45 4.39 -2.01 -5.10
CA ALA A 45 4.31 -0.64 -4.61
C ALA A 45 4.44 0.39 -5.75
N GLN A 46 5.38 0.19 -6.67
CA GLN A 46 5.56 1.04 -7.85
C GLN A 46 4.34 1.04 -8.76
N ALA A 47 3.71 -0.12 -8.97
CA ALA A 47 2.48 -0.21 -9.74
C ALA A 47 1.35 0.63 -9.11
N ALA A 48 1.18 0.58 -7.79
CA ALA A 48 0.19 1.40 -7.09
C ALA A 48 0.50 2.91 -7.19
N ILE A 49 1.78 3.31 -7.14
CA ILE A 49 2.21 4.70 -7.33
C ILE A 49 1.86 5.17 -8.74
N ALA A 50 2.18 4.38 -9.76
CA ALA A 50 1.93 4.73 -11.16
C ALA A 50 0.45 4.86 -11.52
N GLN A 51 -0.42 4.15 -10.80
CA GLN A 51 -1.89 4.22 -10.95
C GLN A 51 -2.52 5.38 -10.17
N GLY A 52 -1.76 6.04 -9.30
CA GLY A 52 -2.25 7.14 -8.47
C GLY A 52 -2.45 8.45 -9.23
N PRO A 53 -3.18 9.41 -8.63
CA PRO A 53 -3.35 10.74 -9.19
C PRO A 53 -2.01 11.51 -9.31
N GLN A 54 -1.92 12.38 -10.33
CA GLN A 54 -0.78 13.27 -10.59
C GLN A 54 -0.92 14.61 -9.87
#